data_AF-A0A812U1J1-F1
#
_entry.id   AF-A0A812U1J1-F1
#
_cell.length_a   1.000
_cell.length_b   1.000
_cell.length_c   1.000
_cell.angle_alpha   90.00
_cell.angle_beta   90.00
_cell.angle_gamma   90.00
#
_symmetry.space_group_name_H-M   'P 1'
#
loop_
_entity.id
_entity.type
_entity.pdbx_description
1 polymer ?
#
loop_
_entity_poly.entity_id
_entity_poly.type
_entity_poly.pdbx_seq_one_letter_code
_entity_poly.pdbx_strand_id
1 'polypeptide(L)'
;MATGMQEELWSETWKRQACDSQSDGSLSYRSCASAASSEVERGASSAVSDGEQRPQAARAAAAAVITQQELQDVIAELEQKWGECCGLYVHGSTIFANQLCPHDLDLIAVIDHAKQEVLQDSPDSQFTLGRCEVSVYERRCFFEKLHAMDLTMLTCLSTPKRFVLKELQDERLRNFELDLRLLEESVTSYAEYTWLKAQRVLNDWKDPYKSSKNAYFVFRVLEFGCQLADHGRIVDLKAANHMWDVIKELYQVLNIQPQEEDVIEAVLARHFKDSLACFEAKVSAARQRERGERGGSEAEAKKAEETRSVEASKAPNWDTCVICLESTSGCGKKELNQLLQSPSDANVAETWVQLVNCRHCFHTTCIADAVRASLKADRTLRHAACPVCRASVVFDFQARSTLSRRRRKRPMSFAGYPATIRNPEDRHRDGRRGRENRDDRNDRGDRDHDRVNTAARPLRNRAYQARRA
;
A
#
# COMPACT_ATOMS: atom_id res chain seq x y z
N MET A 1 -34.40 -12.67 -33.61
CA MET A 1 -35.13 -11.74 -34.50
C MET A 1 -35.98 -10.83 -33.63
N ALA A 2 -35.90 -9.52 -33.88
CA ALA A 2 -36.78 -8.43 -33.42
C ALA A 2 -36.80 -8.06 -31.92
N THR A 3 -35.86 -7.18 -31.58
CA THR A 3 -35.97 -5.89 -30.85
C THR A 3 -37.36 -5.35 -30.42
N GLY A 4 -37.40 -4.75 -29.22
CA GLY A 4 -38.33 -3.68 -28.83
C GLY A 4 -37.72 -2.93 -27.63
N MET A 5 -37.01 -1.81 -27.87
CA MET A 5 -37.49 -0.43 -27.77
C MET A 5 -38.03 -0.05 -26.38
N GLN A 6 -37.21 0.69 -25.62
CA GLN A 6 -37.64 1.85 -24.84
C GLN A 6 -36.44 2.80 -24.69
N GLU A 7 -36.39 3.80 -25.57
CA GLU A 7 -35.67 5.05 -25.41
C GLU A 7 -36.68 6.15 -25.02
N GLU A 8 -36.12 7.27 -24.54
CA GLU A 8 -36.71 8.59 -24.37
C GLU A 8 -37.49 8.86 -23.07
N LEU A 9 -36.79 9.50 -22.14
CA LEU A 9 -37.12 10.88 -21.73
C LEU A 9 -35.87 11.41 -21.01
N TRP A 10 -35.40 12.61 -21.36
CA TRP A 10 -34.59 13.59 -20.61
C TRP A 10 -33.81 14.41 -21.64
N SER A 11 -34.51 15.39 -22.24
CA SER A 11 -33.93 16.43 -23.08
C SER A 11 -33.95 17.78 -22.34
N GLU A 12 -32.90 18.56 -22.60
CA GLU A 12 -32.75 20.02 -22.47
C GLU A 12 -32.63 20.65 -21.07
N THR A 13 -31.45 21.17 -20.74
CA THR A 13 -31.09 22.61 -20.85
C THR A 13 -29.88 22.93 -19.96
N TRP A 14 -28.68 23.11 -20.51
CA TRP A 14 -27.64 23.93 -19.85
C TRP A 14 -26.90 24.79 -20.87
N LYS A 15 -27.17 26.10 -20.81
CA LYS A 15 -26.44 27.14 -21.53
C LYS A 15 -25.05 27.30 -20.91
N ARG A 16 -24.03 27.34 -21.79
CA ARG A 16 -22.63 27.62 -21.45
C ARG A 16 -22.49 29.02 -20.86
N GLN A 17 -21.84 29.13 -19.71
CA GLN A 17 -21.28 30.38 -19.21
C GLN A 17 -19.76 30.19 -19.11
N ALA A 18 -19.03 30.84 -20.01
CA ALA A 18 -17.58 30.88 -20.00
C ALA A 18 -17.12 31.75 -18.82
N CYS A 19 -16.22 31.24 -17.99
CA CYS A 19 -15.50 32.04 -17.00
C CYS A 19 -14.09 32.28 -17.54
N ASP A 20 -13.87 33.49 -18.05
CA ASP A 20 -12.54 34.09 -18.12
C ASP A 20 -12.20 34.62 -16.73
N SER A 21 -11.02 34.28 -16.20
CA SER A 21 -10.41 35.06 -15.12
C SER A 21 -8.90 34.93 -15.13
N GLN A 22 -8.26 35.95 -15.70
CA GLN A 22 -6.94 36.41 -15.29
C GLN A 22 -7.00 36.83 -13.82
N SER A 23 -6.02 36.43 -13.01
CA SER A 23 -5.55 37.27 -11.91
C SER A 23 -4.16 36.85 -11.45
N ASP A 24 -3.21 37.77 -11.64
CA ASP A 24 -2.02 37.92 -10.80
C ASP A 24 -2.45 38.24 -9.37
N GLY A 25 -1.74 37.72 -8.38
CA GLY A 25 -1.99 38.09 -6.98
C GLY A 25 -1.10 37.37 -5.98
N SER A 26 0.02 38.00 -5.63
CA SER A 26 0.88 37.64 -4.51
C SER A 26 0.09 37.55 -3.19
N LEU A 27 0.14 36.40 -2.51
CA LEU A 27 -0.45 36.24 -1.18
C LEU A 27 0.61 36.49 -0.10
N SER A 28 0.55 37.68 0.50
CA SER A 28 1.18 38.01 1.77
C SER A 28 0.23 37.66 2.91
N TYR A 29 0.58 36.66 3.72
CA TYR A 29 -0.19 36.31 4.92
C TYR A 29 0.32 37.10 6.12
N ARG A 30 -0.50 38.05 6.61
CA ARG A 30 -0.30 38.69 7.91
C ARG A 30 -0.91 37.84 9.01
N SER A 31 -0.06 37.49 9.97
CA SER A 31 -0.40 36.91 11.27
C SER A 31 -1.33 37.83 12.05
N CYS A 32 -2.38 37.25 12.65
CA CYS A 32 -3.14 37.88 13.72
C CYS A 32 -3.11 36.96 14.93
N ALA A 33 -2.34 37.36 15.93
CA ALA A 33 -2.34 36.80 17.27
C ALA A 33 -3.01 37.79 18.24
N SER A 34 -3.58 37.21 19.31
CA SER A 34 -4.05 37.81 20.56
C SER A 34 -5.33 38.65 20.55
N ALA A 35 -6.36 38.21 21.28
CA ALA A 35 -6.54 38.56 22.70
C ALA A 35 -7.77 37.85 23.30
N ALA A 36 -7.58 37.24 24.47
CA ALA A 36 -8.65 36.80 25.36
C ALA A 36 -9.01 37.97 26.29
N SER A 37 -10.29 38.18 26.58
CA SER A 37 -10.80 38.75 27.84
C SER A 37 -12.32 38.57 27.93
N SER A 38 -12.74 38.32 29.16
CA SER A 38 -14.07 38.10 29.73
C SER A 38 -15.12 39.16 29.42
N GLU A 39 -16.39 38.78 29.37
CA GLU A 39 -17.43 39.28 30.30
C GLU A 39 -18.75 38.50 30.19
N VAL A 40 -19.41 38.36 31.34
CA VAL A 40 -20.73 37.79 31.58
C VAL A 40 -21.72 38.94 31.64
N GLU A 41 -22.83 38.91 30.89
CA GLU A 41 -24.16 39.23 31.43
C GLU A 41 -25.30 39.01 30.42
N ARG A 42 -26.50 38.98 30.99
CA ARG A 42 -27.74 38.36 30.54
C ARG A 42 -28.54 39.22 29.56
N GLY A 43 -29.31 38.53 28.71
CA GLY A 43 -30.73 38.86 28.52
C GLY A 43 -31.15 39.41 27.16
N ALA A 44 -32.34 38.96 26.76
CA ALA A 44 -33.26 39.50 25.76
C ALA A 44 -33.31 38.76 24.40
N SER A 45 -34.36 37.95 24.34
CA SER A 45 -35.09 37.45 23.18
C SER A 45 -35.20 38.44 22.02
N SER A 46 -34.72 38.05 20.84
CA SER A 46 -35.18 38.59 19.56
C SER A 46 -35.11 37.48 18.52
N ALA A 47 -36.25 37.23 17.88
CA ALA A 47 -36.42 36.25 16.82
C ALA A 47 -35.76 36.78 15.55
N VAL A 48 -34.63 36.18 15.18
CA VAL A 48 -34.02 36.34 13.86
C VAL A 48 -34.22 35.04 13.11
N SER A 49 -35.13 35.06 12.14
CA SER A 49 -35.34 33.99 11.17
C SER A 49 -34.19 34.02 10.16
N ASP A 50 -33.03 33.50 10.55
CA ASP A 50 -31.94 33.24 9.63
C ASP A 50 -32.21 31.94 8.89
N GLY A 51 -32.58 32.09 7.61
CA GLY A 51 -32.86 30.99 6.71
C GLY A 51 -31.66 30.08 6.52
N GLU A 52 -31.81 28.83 6.97
CA GLU A 52 -31.02 27.67 6.58
C GLU A 52 -31.17 27.40 5.06
N GLN A 53 -30.57 28.24 4.22
CA GLN A 53 -30.42 28.02 2.76
C GLN A 53 -28.98 27.67 2.36
N ARG A 54 -28.20 27.07 3.26
CA ARG A 54 -26.93 26.41 2.95
C ARG A 54 -26.92 25.03 3.61
N PRO A 55 -27.31 23.97 2.87
CA PRO A 55 -26.28 23.15 2.20
C PRO A 55 -26.72 22.49 0.87
N GLN A 56 -27.72 23.02 0.14
CA GLN A 56 -28.08 22.43 -1.17
C GLN A 56 -27.05 22.73 -2.27
N ALA A 57 -26.42 23.91 -2.26
CA ALA A 57 -25.34 24.25 -3.20
C ALA A 57 -24.05 23.44 -2.96
N ALA A 58 -23.74 23.08 -1.71
CA ALA A 58 -22.60 22.21 -1.38
C ALA A 58 -22.86 20.74 -1.78
N ARG A 59 -24.13 20.31 -1.82
CA ARG A 59 -24.54 18.99 -2.34
C ARG A 59 -24.52 18.91 -3.86
N ALA A 60 -24.83 20.01 -4.57
CA ALA A 60 -24.70 20.10 -6.02
C ALA A 60 -23.23 20.34 -6.47
N ALA A 61 -22.42 20.95 -5.61
CA ALA A 61 -20.98 21.15 -5.81
C ALA A 61 -20.10 19.96 -5.38
N ALA A 62 -20.70 18.89 -4.83
CA ALA A 62 -20.17 17.54 -4.99
C ALA A 62 -20.36 17.10 -6.46
N ALA A 63 -19.88 17.95 -7.36
CA ALA A 63 -19.81 17.76 -8.79
C ALA A 63 -19.24 16.37 -9.04
N ALA A 64 -19.80 15.69 -10.04
CA ALA A 64 -19.34 14.38 -10.45
C ALA A 64 -17.80 14.41 -10.48
N VAL A 65 -17.18 13.61 -9.60
CA VAL A 65 -15.73 13.59 -9.37
C VAL A 65 -14.99 13.48 -10.71
N ILE A 66 -15.61 12.72 -11.61
CA ILE A 66 -15.30 12.59 -13.03
C ILE A 66 -16.53 13.03 -13.84
N THR A 67 -16.32 13.72 -14.96
CA THR A 67 -17.40 14.02 -15.90
C THR A 67 -17.82 12.74 -16.65
N GLN A 68 -19.05 12.69 -17.16
CA GLN A 68 -19.52 11.52 -17.92
C GLN A 68 -18.63 11.25 -19.14
N GLN A 69 -18.16 12.29 -19.84
CA GLN A 69 -17.28 12.13 -21.00
C GLN A 69 -15.92 11.56 -20.59
N GLU A 70 -15.29 12.10 -19.55
CA GLU A 70 -14.01 11.57 -19.03
C GLU A 70 -14.14 10.10 -18.65
N LEU A 71 -15.24 9.71 -18.00
CA LEU A 71 -15.51 8.31 -17.63
C LEU A 71 -15.63 7.41 -18.86
N GLN A 72 -16.37 7.84 -19.89
CA GLN A 72 -16.50 7.07 -21.13
C GLN A 72 -15.17 6.95 -21.87
N ASP A 73 -14.38 8.02 -21.91
CA ASP A 73 -13.06 8.02 -22.56
C ASP A 73 -12.10 7.06 -21.84
N VAL A 74 -12.10 7.04 -20.50
CA VAL A 74 -11.29 6.11 -19.70
C VAL A 74 -11.72 4.66 -19.93
N ILE A 75 -13.03 4.37 -19.93
CA ILE A 75 -13.54 3.01 -20.17
C ILE A 75 -13.19 2.56 -21.59
N ALA A 76 -13.36 3.42 -22.60
CA ALA A 76 -13.03 3.11 -23.98
C ALA A 76 -11.52 2.81 -24.16
N GLU A 77 -10.65 3.58 -23.52
CA GLU A 77 -9.20 3.35 -23.52
C GLU A 77 -8.83 2.01 -22.85
N LEU A 78 -9.43 1.71 -21.69
CA LEU A 78 -9.28 0.42 -20.99
C LEU A 78 -9.70 -0.74 -21.90
N GLU A 79 -10.92 -0.68 -22.43
CA GLU A 79 -11.49 -1.73 -23.27
C GLU A 79 -10.70 -1.89 -24.57
N GLN A 80 -10.18 -0.81 -25.16
CA GLN A 80 -9.42 -0.87 -26.40
C GLN A 80 -8.05 -1.53 -26.19
N LYS A 81 -7.28 -1.05 -25.21
CA LYS A 81 -5.84 -1.38 -25.09
C LYS A 81 -5.51 -2.40 -24.00
N TRP A 82 -6.32 -2.46 -22.95
CA TRP A 82 -5.96 -3.18 -21.73
C TRP A 82 -6.77 -4.46 -21.54
N GLY A 83 -8.10 -4.38 -21.58
CA GLY A 83 -8.99 -5.50 -21.28
C GLY A 83 -10.38 -5.03 -20.89
N GLU A 84 -11.29 -5.96 -20.61
CA GLU A 84 -12.64 -5.61 -20.17
C GLU A 84 -12.58 -4.99 -18.77
N CYS A 85 -12.96 -3.71 -18.62
CA CYS A 85 -13.00 -3.07 -17.31
C CYS A 85 -14.10 -3.70 -16.45
N CYS A 86 -13.75 -4.35 -15.34
CA CYS A 86 -14.71 -4.97 -14.43
C CYS A 86 -14.85 -4.23 -13.09
N GLY A 87 -13.89 -3.38 -12.72
CA GLY A 87 -13.98 -2.48 -11.58
C GLY A 87 -13.25 -1.17 -11.84
N LEU A 88 -13.76 -0.06 -11.32
CA LEU A 88 -13.15 1.26 -11.45
C LEU A 88 -13.44 2.10 -10.20
N TYR A 89 -12.37 2.50 -9.51
CA TYR A 89 -12.42 3.18 -8.22
C TYR A 89 -11.67 4.50 -8.29
N VAL A 90 -12.25 5.57 -7.72
CA VAL A 90 -11.50 6.78 -7.43
C VAL A 90 -10.57 6.49 -6.25
N HIS A 91 -9.32 6.93 -6.35
CA HIS A 91 -8.30 6.75 -5.33
C HIS A 91 -7.61 8.09 -4.99
N GLY A 92 -6.56 8.02 -4.17
CA GLY A 92 -5.64 9.12 -3.97
C GLY A 92 -6.21 10.31 -3.19
N SER A 93 -5.67 11.50 -3.45
CA SER A 93 -5.93 12.69 -2.63
C SER A 93 -7.42 13.08 -2.56
N THR A 94 -8.17 12.75 -3.61
CA THR A 94 -9.62 12.96 -3.76
C THR A 94 -10.43 12.25 -2.68
N ILE A 95 -10.18 10.96 -2.44
CA ILE A 95 -10.97 10.19 -1.46
C ILE A 95 -10.59 10.53 -0.02
N PHE A 96 -9.36 10.97 0.19
CA PHE A 96 -8.88 11.41 1.51
C PHE A 96 -9.31 12.85 1.85
N ALA A 97 -9.86 13.59 0.88
CA ALA A 97 -10.28 14.98 1.03
C ALA A 97 -9.19 15.92 1.58
N ASN A 98 -7.93 15.69 1.19
CA ASN A 98 -6.81 16.56 1.57
C ASN A 98 -6.79 17.85 0.76
N GLN A 99 -7.48 17.88 -0.39
CA GLN A 99 -7.58 19.03 -1.29
C GLN A 99 -9.03 19.21 -1.71
N LEU A 100 -9.52 20.47 -1.68
CA LEU A 100 -10.89 20.78 -2.10
C LEU A 100 -11.11 20.60 -3.60
N CYS A 101 -10.06 20.74 -4.41
CA CYS A 101 -10.12 20.63 -5.87
C CYS A 101 -8.79 20.05 -6.38
N PRO A 102 -8.63 18.72 -6.40
CA PRO A 102 -7.43 18.10 -6.92
C PRO A 102 -7.34 18.34 -8.43
N HIS A 103 -6.14 18.66 -8.90
CA HIS A 103 -5.88 18.92 -10.32
C HIS A 103 -5.87 17.63 -11.15
N ASP A 104 -5.43 16.54 -10.51
CA ASP A 104 -5.32 15.18 -10.98
C ASP A 104 -6.37 14.28 -10.32
N LEU A 105 -6.79 13.23 -11.02
CA LEU A 105 -7.72 12.23 -10.52
C LEU A 105 -7.06 10.85 -10.62
N ASP A 106 -6.61 10.34 -9.47
CA ASP A 106 -6.11 8.98 -9.36
C ASP A 106 -7.26 7.98 -9.47
N LEU A 107 -7.16 7.04 -10.42
CA LEU A 107 -8.11 5.95 -10.62
C LEU A 107 -7.40 4.61 -10.51
N ILE A 108 -8.10 3.61 -9.95
CA ILE A 108 -7.69 2.21 -9.97
C ILE A 108 -8.69 1.43 -10.81
N ALA A 109 -8.22 0.86 -11.90
CA ALA A 109 -8.99 0.02 -12.80
C ALA A 109 -8.64 -1.45 -12.59
N VAL A 110 -9.67 -2.30 -12.51
CA VAL A 110 -9.54 -3.75 -12.52
C VAL A 110 -10.08 -4.26 -13.84
N ILE A 111 -9.28 -5.05 -14.56
CA ILE A 111 -9.62 -5.58 -15.89
C ILE A 111 -9.67 -7.11 -15.92
N ASP A 112 -10.49 -7.66 -16.82
CA ASP A 112 -10.45 -9.05 -17.24
C ASP A 112 -9.79 -9.19 -18.60
N HIS A 113 -9.27 -10.40 -18.87
CA HIS A 113 -8.74 -10.80 -20.18
C HIS A 113 -7.74 -9.79 -20.75
N ALA A 114 -6.63 -9.60 -20.03
CA ALA A 114 -5.61 -8.62 -20.40
C ALA A 114 -5.15 -8.84 -21.86
N LYS A 115 -5.27 -7.79 -22.69
CA LYS A 115 -4.87 -7.77 -24.10
C LYS A 115 -3.37 -7.62 -24.29
N GLN A 116 -2.69 -7.11 -23.26
CA GLN A 116 -1.25 -6.96 -23.18
C GLN A 116 -0.78 -7.36 -21.78
N GLU A 117 0.50 -7.69 -21.64
CA GLU A 117 1.09 -8.02 -20.35
C GLU A 117 1.07 -6.78 -19.44
N VAL A 118 0.40 -6.90 -18.30
CA VAL A 118 0.36 -5.85 -17.27
C VAL A 118 1.49 -6.11 -16.29
N LEU A 119 2.63 -5.45 -16.50
CA LEU A 119 3.77 -5.51 -15.60
C LEU A 119 3.43 -4.76 -14.30
N GLN A 120 3.19 -5.50 -13.22
CA GLN A 120 2.84 -4.89 -11.93
C GLN A 120 3.93 -3.96 -11.43
N ASP A 121 3.51 -2.85 -10.81
CA ASP A 121 4.38 -1.83 -10.25
C ASP A 121 5.35 -1.20 -11.29
N SER A 122 5.09 -1.45 -12.59
CA SER A 122 5.74 -0.79 -13.72
C SER A 122 4.95 0.48 -14.10
N PRO A 123 5.63 1.55 -14.54
CA PRO A 123 4.99 2.64 -15.26
C PRO A 123 4.11 2.16 -16.44
N ASP A 124 4.43 1.00 -17.03
CA ASP A 124 3.67 0.38 -18.11
C ASP A 124 2.32 -0.20 -17.68
N SER A 125 2.01 -0.22 -16.37
CA SER A 125 0.68 -0.57 -15.83
C SER A 125 -0.20 0.66 -15.58
N GLN A 126 0.23 1.83 -16.03
CA GLN A 126 -0.46 3.10 -15.82
C GLN A 126 -0.63 3.85 -17.14
N PHE A 127 -1.68 4.66 -17.23
CA PHE A 127 -1.84 5.63 -18.30
C PHE A 127 -2.52 6.89 -17.81
N THR A 128 -2.30 7.99 -18.54
CA THR A 128 -2.94 9.28 -18.25
C THR A 128 -3.87 9.66 -19.39
N LEU A 129 -5.10 10.03 -19.06
CA LEU A 129 -6.09 10.53 -20.01
C LEU A 129 -6.75 11.81 -19.47
N GLY A 130 -6.39 12.94 -20.07
CA GLY A 130 -6.76 14.25 -19.53
C GLY A 130 -6.18 14.44 -18.13
N ARG A 131 -7.05 14.65 -17.13
CA ARG A 131 -6.65 14.74 -15.71
C ARG A 131 -6.70 13.40 -14.96
N CYS A 132 -7.09 12.31 -15.61
CA CYS A 132 -7.19 11.01 -14.96
C CYS A 132 -5.88 10.25 -15.08
N GLU A 133 -5.27 9.87 -13.96
CA GLU A 133 -4.15 8.94 -13.88
C GLU A 133 -4.68 7.57 -13.46
N VAL A 134 -4.60 6.58 -14.35
CA VAL A 134 -5.25 5.28 -14.18
C VAL A 134 -4.20 4.21 -13.95
N SER A 135 -4.22 3.60 -12.77
CA SER A 135 -3.45 2.37 -12.47
C SER A 135 -4.28 1.14 -12.81
N VAL A 136 -3.75 0.26 -13.65
CA VAL A 136 -4.46 -0.90 -14.19
C VAL A 136 -3.98 -2.19 -13.51
N TYR A 137 -4.93 -2.97 -13.00
CA TYR A 137 -4.69 -4.27 -12.39
C TYR A 137 -5.49 -5.33 -13.13
N GLU A 138 -4.83 -6.41 -13.54
CA GLU A 138 -5.58 -7.62 -13.93
C GLU A 138 -6.33 -8.14 -12.69
N ARG A 139 -7.56 -8.65 -12.86
CA ARG A 139 -8.37 -9.19 -11.76
C ARG A 139 -7.59 -10.18 -10.91
N ARG A 140 -6.82 -11.09 -11.52
CA ARG A 140 -6.00 -12.05 -10.78
C ARG A 140 -5.01 -11.35 -9.83
N CYS A 141 -4.26 -10.38 -10.35
CA CYS A 141 -3.32 -9.57 -9.58
C CYS A 141 -4.02 -8.81 -8.44
N PHE A 142 -5.18 -8.21 -8.71
CA PHE A 142 -5.96 -7.50 -7.70
C PHE A 142 -6.26 -8.40 -6.49
N PHE A 143 -6.71 -9.65 -6.73
CA PHE A 143 -6.95 -10.61 -5.67
C PHE A 143 -5.68 -11.11 -4.99
N GLU A 144 -4.59 -11.32 -5.72
CA GLU A 144 -3.29 -11.68 -5.12
C GLU A 144 -2.82 -10.60 -4.13
N LYS A 145 -2.88 -9.32 -4.53
CA LYS A 145 -2.55 -8.18 -3.66
C LYS A 145 -3.54 -8.05 -2.49
N LEU A 146 -4.84 -8.25 -2.74
CA LEU A 146 -5.86 -8.22 -1.69
C LEU A 146 -5.62 -9.31 -0.62
N HIS A 147 -5.30 -10.54 -1.02
CA HIS A 147 -4.95 -11.62 -0.09
C HIS A 147 -3.61 -11.41 0.63
N ALA A 148 -2.70 -10.65 0.03
CA ALA A 148 -1.48 -10.17 0.69
C ALA A 148 -1.73 -8.99 1.65
N MET A 149 -3.00 -8.63 1.90
CA MET A 149 -3.40 -7.48 2.72
C MET A 149 -2.78 -6.16 2.21
N ASP A 150 -2.70 -6.00 0.89
CA ASP A 150 -2.25 -4.74 0.27
C ASP A 150 -3.23 -3.62 0.61
N LEU A 151 -2.70 -2.56 1.22
CA LEU A 151 -3.52 -1.48 1.75
C LEU A 151 -4.25 -0.69 0.66
N THR A 152 -3.69 -0.62 -0.56
CA THR A 152 -4.34 0.03 -1.70
C THR A 152 -5.60 -0.73 -2.08
N MET A 153 -5.51 -2.06 -2.20
CA MET A 153 -6.66 -2.91 -2.53
C MET A 153 -7.71 -2.90 -1.43
N LEU A 154 -7.29 -2.95 -0.16
CA LEU A 154 -8.17 -2.83 1.01
C LEU A 154 -8.86 -1.46 1.08
N THR A 155 -8.18 -0.39 0.65
CA THR A 155 -8.76 0.94 0.50
C THR A 155 -9.84 0.93 -0.57
N CYS A 156 -9.61 0.31 -1.74
CA CYS A 156 -10.63 0.16 -2.79
C CYS A 156 -11.90 -0.54 -2.28
N LEU A 157 -11.78 -1.61 -1.50
CA LEU A 157 -12.94 -2.31 -0.91
C LEU A 157 -13.69 -1.46 0.13
N SER A 158 -12.98 -0.53 0.77
CA SER A 158 -13.53 0.38 1.77
C SER A 158 -14.01 1.71 1.16
N THR A 159 -13.86 1.90 -0.15
CA THR A 159 -14.19 3.15 -0.83
C THR A 159 -15.70 3.46 -0.76
N PRO A 160 -16.12 4.65 -0.31
CA PRO A 160 -17.53 5.03 -0.30
C PRO A 160 -18.15 4.97 -1.69
N LYS A 161 -19.41 4.50 -1.80
CA LYS A 161 -20.11 4.28 -3.09
C LYS A 161 -20.04 5.45 -4.08
N ARG A 162 -20.04 6.70 -3.60
CA ARG A 162 -19.91 7.90 -4.47
C ARG A 162 -18.58 8.01 -5.22
N PHE A 163 -17.58 7.25 -4.81
CA PHE A 163 -16.23 7.17 -5.39
C PHE A 163 -16.00 5.83 -6.12
N VAL A 164 -17.03 4.99 -6.23
CA VAL A 164 -17.00 3.75 -7.02
C VAL A 164 -17.66 4.05 -8.37
N LEU A 165 -16.87 4.09 -9.44
CA LEU A 165 -17.34 4.41 -10.80
C LEU A 165 -17.88 3.17 -11.52
N LYS A 166 -17.29 2.01 -11.23
CA LYS A 166 -17.78 0.68 -11.64
C LYS A 166 -17.46 -0.32 -10.53
N GLU A 167 -18.49 -0.96 -9.96
CA GLU A 167 -18.31 -1.92 -8.86
C GLU A 167 -17.83 -3.28 -9.38
N LEU A 168 -16.78 -3.84 -8.78
CA LEU A 168 -16.28 -5.17 -9.12
C LEU A 168 -17.25 -6.24 -8.60
N GLN A 169 -17.96 -6.90 -9.53
CA GLN A 169 -18.86 -8.01 -9.22
C GLN A 169 -18.07 -9.33 -9.24
N ASP A 170 -17.60 -9.79 -8.07
CA ASP A 170 -16.89 -11.06 -7.92
C ASP A 170 -17.26 -11.73 -6.59
N GLU A 171 -17.61 -13.02 -6.65
CA GLU A 171 -18.07 -13.79 -5.47
C GLU A 171 -16.99 -13.92 -4.39
N ARG A 172 -15.70 -13.89 -4.77
CA ARG A 172 -14.59 -13.97 -3.83
C ARG A 172 -14.54 -12.79 -2.86
N LEU A 173 -15.07 -11.63 -3.26
CA LEU A 173 -15.17 -10.46 -2.38
C LEU A 173 -16.17 -10.66 -1.25
N ARG A 174 -17.24 -11.45 -1.48
CA ARG A 174 -18.26 -11.72 -0.46
C ARG A 174 -17.74 -12.60 0.66
N ASN A 175 -16.76 -13.44 0.35
CA ASN A 175 -16.13 -14.38 1.28
C ASN A 175 -14.71 -13.93 1.67
N PHE A 176 -14.36 -12.67 1.42
CA PHE A 176 -13.04 -12.16 1.78
C PHE A 176 -12.96 -11.99 3.30
N GLU A 177 -12.01 -12.69 3.92
CA GLU A 177 -11.68 -12.57 5.33
C GLU A 177 -10.31 -11.90 5.47
N LEU A 178 -10.20 -10.98 6.42
CA LEU A 178 -8.92 -10.36 6.76
C LEU A 178 -8.06 -11.33 7.55
N ASP A 179 -6.83 -11.53 7.08
CA ASP A 179 -5.81 -12.22 7.86
C ASP A 179 -5.11 -11.21 8.76
N LEU A 180 -5.47 -11.18 10.04
CA LEU A 180 -4.90 -10.25 11.02
C LEU A 180 -3.38 -10.40 11.21
N ARG A 181 -2.78 -11.54 10.84
CA ARG A 181 -1.33 -11.72 10.87
C ARG A 181 -0.68 -11.08 9.66
N LEU A 182 -1.16 -11.40 8.47
CA LEU A 182 -0.65 -10.78 7.25
C LEU A 182 -0.91 -9.26 7.24
N LEU A 183 -2.01 -8.81 7.83
CA LEU A 183 -2.31 -7.38 7.99
C LEU A 183 -1.26 -6.67 8.85
N GLU A 184 -0.89 -7.25 10.00
CA GLU A 184 0.16 -6.72 10.88
C GLU A 184 1.51 -6.62 10.15
N GLU A 185 1.90 -7.69 9.47
CA GLU A 185 3.15 -7.77 8.70
C GLU A 185 3.14 -6.74 7.55
N SER A 186 2.05 -6.65 6.78
CA SER A 186 1.89 -5.73 5.64
C SER A 186 1.89 -4.27 6.06
N VAL A 187 1.06 -3.88 7.03
CA VAL A 187 0.94 -2.49 7.51
C VAL A 187 2.25 -2.00 8.11
N THR A 188 2.90 -2.81 8.95
CA THR A 188 4.17 -2.43 9.59
C THR A 188 5.28 -2.25 8.56
N SER A 189 5.41 -3.21 7.64
CA SER A 189 6.43 -3.16 6.58
C SER A 189 6.21 -1.96 5.65
N TYR A 190 4.96 -1.66 5.32
CA TYR A 190 4.62 -0.54 4.44
C TYR A 190 4.84 0.82 5.13
N ALA A 191 4.52 0.93 6.42
CA ALA A 191 4.81 2.11 7.23
C ALA A 191 6.32 2.36 7.32
N GLU A 192 7.13 1.33 7.60
CA GLU A 192 8.59 1.43 7.65
C GLU A 192 9.19 1.83 6.29
N TYR A 193 8.79 1.16 5.22
CA TYR A 193 9.22 1.50 3.86
C TYR A 193 8.91 2.97 3.52
N THR A 194 7.70 3.42 3.83
CA THR A 194 7.25 4.80 3.56
C THR A 194 8.04 5.81 4.39
N TRP A 195 8.39 5.48 5.64
CA TRP A 195 9.26 6.30 6.48
C TRP A 195 10.67 6.45 5.89
N LEU A 196 11.30 5.33 5.51
CA LEU A 196 12.62 5.34 4.86
C LEU A 196 12.59 6.11 3.53
N LYS A 197 11.49 6.03 2.78
CA LYS A 197 11.27 6.83 1.57
C LYS A 197 11.19 8.33 1.90
N ALA A 198 10.50 8.73 2.97
CA ALA A 198 10.44 10.12 3.42
C ALA A 198 11.83 10.68 3.74
N GLN A 199 12.67 9.91 4.44
CA GLN A 199 14.06 10.27 4.75
C GLN A 199 14.89 10.42 3.47
N ARG A 200 14.79 9.46 2.53
CA ARG A 200 15.51 9.53 1.25
C ARG A 200 15.12 10.76 0.43
N VAL A 201 13.83 11.06 0.34
CA VAL A 201 13.33 12.24 -0.39
C VAL A 201 13.86 13.55 0.23
N LEU A 202 13.98 13.62 1.55
CA LEU A 202 14.55 14.79 2.20
C LEU A 202 16.05 14.94 1.90
N ASN A 203 16.80 13.85 2.03
CA ASN A 203 18.26 13.89 1.97
C ASN A 203 18.80 13.94 0.55
N ASP A 204 18.29 13.09 -0.33
CA ASP A 204 18.82 12.92 -1.68
C ASP A 204 18.20 13.95 -2.62
N TRP A 205 16.88 14.15 -2.53
CA TRP A 205 16.14 15.01 -3.45
C TRP A 205 15.95 16.43 -2.94
N LYS A 206 16.23 16.67 -1.66
CA LYS A 206 16.12 17.98 -1.03
C LYS A 206 14.72 18.58 -1.24
N ASP A 207 13.69 17.73 -1.11
CA ASP A 207 12.29 18.10 -1.27
C ASP A 207 11.53 17.89 0.05
N PRO A 208 11.52 18.92 0.93
CA PRO A 208 10.88 18.82 2.23
C PRO A 208 9.36 18.62 2.11
N TYR A 209 8.72 19.18 1.07
CA TYR A 209 7.29 19.01 0.85
C TYR A 209 6.94 17.56 0.54
N LYS A 210 7.64 16.93 -0.42
CA LYS A 210 7.41 15.52 -0.75
C LYS A 210 7.84 14.60 0.38
N SER A 211 8.88 14.93 1.13
CA SER A 211 9.25 14.22 2.35
C SER A 211 8.11 14.25 3.39
N SER A 212 7.58 15.45 3.68
CA SER A 212 6.46 15.63 4.61
C SER A 212 5.22 14.83 4.21
N LYS A 213 4.91 14.77 2.90
CA LYS A 213 3.79 13.95 2.36
C LYS A 213 4.00 12.46 2.61
N ASN A 214 5.21 11.95 2.47
CA ASN A 214 5.52 10.55 2.77
C ASN A 214 5.46 10.28 4.27
N ALA A 215 6.04 11.15 5.11
CA ALA A 215 5.98 11.01 6.57
C ALA A 215 4.53 10.99 7.07
N TYR A 216 3.68 11.87 6.53
CA TYR A 216 2.24 11.86 6.79
C TYR A 216 1.57 10.53 6.43
N PHE A 217 1.95 9.96 5.28
CA PHE A 217 1.36 8.72 4.81
C PHE A 217 1.65 7.53 5.73
N VAL A 218 2.77 7.54 6.46
CA VAL A 218 3.07 6.54 7.51
C VAL A 218 1.96 6.48 8.57
N PHE A 219 1.52 7.64 9.07
CA PHE A 219 0.45 7.70 10.07
C PHE A 219 -0.88 7.25 9.51
N ARG A 220 -1.17 7.58 8.24
CA ARG A 220 -2.36 7.09 7.55
C ARG A 220 -2.37 5.58 7.42
N VAL A 221 -1.23 4.97 7.07
CA VAL A 221 -1.09 3.52 6.96
C VAL A 221 -1.41 2.83 8.29
N LEU A 222 -0.85 3.34 9.39
CA LEU A 222 -1.10 2.81 10.73
C LEU A 222 -2.56 2.99 11.17
N GLU A 223 -3.13 4.17 10.92
CA GLU A 223 -4.53 4.47 11.24
C GLU A 223 -5.51 3.56 10.46
N PHE A 224 -5.25 3.33 9.17
CA PHE A 224 -6.04 2.38 8.38
C PHE A 224 -5.88 0.95 8.90
N GLY A 225 -4.68 0.55 9.31
CA GLY A 225 -4.43 -0.71 9.99
C GLY A 225 -5.29 -0.87 11.26
N CYS A 226 -5.37 0.16 12.11
CA CYS A 226 -6.23 0.16 13.29
C CYS A 226 -7.70 -0.07 12.93
N GLN A 227 -8.23 0.67 11.95
CA GLN A 227 -9.62 0.54 11.52
C GLN A 227 -9.92 -0.84 10.92
N LEU A 228 -8.99 -1.39 10.13
CA LEU A 228 -9.11 -2.74 9.58
C LEU A 228 -9.14 -3.80 10.69
N ALA A 229 -8.28 -3.69 11.70
CA ALA A 229 -8.29 -4.60 12.84
C ALA A 229 -9.57 -4.51 13.70
N ASP A 230 -10.15 -3.32 13.83
CA ASP A 230 -11.36 -3.11 14.64
C ASP A 230 -12.66 -3.41 13.92
N HIS A 231 -12.77 -3.05 12.64
CA HIS A 231 -14.03 -3.02 11.90
C HIS A 231 -14.05 -3.96 10.70
N GLY A 232 -12.92 -4.57 10.36
CA GLY A 232 -12.76 -5.35 9.16
C GLY A 232 -12.76 -4.54 7.86
N ARG A 233 -12.76 -3.20 7.95
CA ARG A 233 -12.77 -2.26 6.82
C ARG A 233 -12.31 -0.87 7.28
N ILE A 234 -11.96 0.00 6.34
CA ILE A 234 -11.64 1.40 6.64
C ILE A 234 -12.95 2.20 6.67
N VAL A 235 -13.35 2.67 7.85
CA VAL A 235 -14.61 3.38 8.06
C VAL A 235 -14.48 4.89 7.85
N ASP A 236 -13.30 5.44 8.12
CA ASP A 236 -12.98 6.85 7.94
C ASP A 236 -11.64 7.04 7.23
N LEU A 237 -11.71 7.34 5.94
CA LEU A 237 -10.56 7.64 5.09
C LEU A 237 -9.84 8.94 5.46
N LYS A 238 -10.40 9.76 6.35
CA LYS A 238 -9.86 11.06 6.77
C LYS A 238 -9.26 11.05 8.17
N ALA A 239 -9.32 9.94 8.89
CA ALA A 239 -8.96 9.86 10.30
C ALA A 239 -7.55 10.41 10.60
N ALA A 240 -6.60 10.18 9.68
CA ALA A 240 -5.23 10.65 9.83
C ALA A 240 -5.00 12.12 9.39
N ASN A 241 -5.97 12.82 8.80
CA ASN A 241 -5.73 14.13 8.15
C ASN A 241 -5.15 15.19 9.09
N HIS A 242 -5.49 15.16 10.38
CA HIS A 242 -4.90 16.07 11.38
C HIS A 242 -3.36 15.96 11.46
N MET A 243 -2.78 14.79 11.18
CA MET A 243 -1.33 14.61 11.14
C MET A 243 -0.67 15.33 9.97
N TRP A 244 -1.40 15.60 8.89
CA TRP A 244 -0.87 16.40 7.79
C TRP A 244 -0.58 17.82 8.25
N ASP A 245 -1.50 18.42 9.03
CA ASP A 245 -1.33 19.78 9.55
C ASP A 245 -0.13 19.83 10.51
N VAL A 246 -0.01 18.87 11.43
CA VAL A 246 1.12 18.76 12.36
C VAL A 246 2.45 18.64 11.63
N ILE A 247 2.55 17.74 10.65
CA ILE A 247 3.81 17.48 9.94
C ILE A 247 4.15 18.65 9.02
N LYS A 248 3.16 19.23 8.34
CA LYS A 248 3.37 20.41 7.48
C LYS A 248 3.84 21.59 8.32
N GLU A 249 3.21 21.85 9.46
CA GLU A 249 3.63 22.91 10.38
C GLU A 249 5.04 22.65 10.90
N LEU A 250 5.37 21.40 11.27
CA LEU A 250 6.71 21.03 11.72
C LEU A 250 7.79 21.40 10.71
N TYR A 251 7.61 21.00 9.45
CA TYR A 251 8.57 21.29 8.39
C TYR A 251 8.68 22.79 8.10
N GLN A 252 7.56 23.53 8.20
CA GLN A 252 7.53 24.97 7.97
C GLN A 252 8.14 25.77 9.11
N VAL A 253 7.77 25.47 10.36
CA VAL A 253 8.19 26.21 11.56
C VAL A 253 9.65 25.95 11.87
N LEU A 254 10.10 24.69 11.76
CA LEU A 254 11.49 24.35 12.00
C LEU A 254 12.39 24.65 10.80
N ASN A 255 11.81 25.02 9.65
CA ASN A 255 12.54 25.28 8.41
C ASN A 255 13.54 24.15 8.09
N ILE A 256 13.07 22.90 8.19
CA ILE A 256 13.93 21.72 8.13
C ILE A 256 14.71 21.71 6.81
N GLN A 257 16.03 21.69 6.94
CA GLN A 257 16.94 21.57 5.82
C GLN A 257 17.21 20.09 5.50
N PRO A 258 17.70 19.79 4.29
CA PRO A 258 18.31 18.49 4.02
C PRO A 258 19.37 18.17 5.09
N GLN A 259 19.57 16.90 5.43
CA GLN A 259 20.48 16.42 6.49
C GLN A 259 20.04 16.68 7.95
N GLU A 260 18.87 17.28 8.18
CA GLU A 260 18.27 17.44 9.51
C GLU A 260 17.13 16.43 9.75
N GLU A 261 17.23 15.21 9.17
CA GLU A 261 16.21 14.17 9.36
C GLU A 261 16.08 13.72 10.82
N ASP A 262 17.14 13.87 11.61
CA ASP A 262 17.20 13.54 13.03
C ASP A 262 16.27 14.42 13.86
N VAL A 263 16.06 15.69 13.45
CA VAL A 263 15.09 16.59 14.08
C VAL A 263 13.67 16.11 13.83
N ILE A 264 13.34 15.75 12.58
CA ILE A 264 12.02 15.22 12.23
C ILE A 264 11.77 13.91 12.98
N GLU A 265 12.76 13.02 12.99
CA GLU A 265 12.68 11.75 13.71
C GLU A 265 12.49 12.00 15.21
N ALA A 266 13.27 12.89 15.83
CA ALA A 266 13.13 13.19 17.26
C ALA A 266 11.73 13.71 17.62
N VAL A 267 11.14 14.56 16.78
CA VAL A 267 9.81 15.12 17.02
C VAL A 267 8.70 14.10 16.75
N LEU A 268 8.78 13.37 15.64
CA LEU A 268 7.73 12.43 15.23
C LEU A 268 7.87 11.05 15.87
N ALA A 269 9.02 10.69 16.44
CA ALA A 269 9.26 9.37 17.03
C ALA A 269 8.24 9.01 18.10
N ARG A 270 7.81 10.00 18.91
CA ARG A 270 6.77 9.76 19.92
C ARG A 270 5.43 9.43 19.26
N HIS A 271 4.99 10.26 18.30
CA HIS A 271 3.75 10.01 17.57
C HIS A 271 3.77 8.67 16.83
N PHE A 272 4.91 8.31 16.22
CA PHE A 272 5.07 7.04 15.53
C PHE A 272 4.97 5.85 16.49
N LYS A 273 5.70 5.90 17.62
CA LYS A 273 5.62 4.87 18.67
C LYS A 273 4.20 4.72 19.22
N ASP A 274 3.52 5.83 19.50
CA ASP A 274 2.16 5.81 20.02
C ASP A 274 1.18 5.22 18.98
N SER A 275 1.33 5.57 17.70
CA SER A 275 0.51 5.03 16.61
C SER A 275 0.75 3.54 16.37
N LEU A 276 2.00 3.10 16.41
CA LEU A 276 2.38 1.69 16.25
C LEU A 276 1.88 0.85 17.43
N ALA A 277 2.08 1.32 18.67
CA ALA A 277 1.59 0.63 19.87
C ALA A 277 0.06 0.54 19.88
N CYS A 278 -0.63 1.59 19.41
CA CYS A 278 -2.07 1.56 19.22
C CYS A 278 -2.46 0.46 18.24
N PHE A 279 -1.83 0.42 17.06
CA PHE A 279 -2.09 -0.61 16.05
C PHE A 279 -1.87 -2.03 16.57
N GLU A 280 -0.71 -2.31 17.19
CA GLU A 280 -0.38 -3.63 17.76
C GLU A 280 -1.41 -4.06 18.83
N ALA A 281 -1.87 -3.12 19.66
CA ALA A 281 -2.91 -3.37 20.65
C ALA A 281 -4.26 -3.72 19.99
N LYS A 282 -4.64 -3.02 18.90
CA LYS A 282 -5.86 -3.31 18.14
C LYS A 282 -5.82 -4.68 17.47
N VAL A 283 -4.71 -5.03 16.83
CA VAL A 283 -4.50 -6.35 16.22
C VAL A 283 -4.56 -7.44 17.30
N SER A 284 -3.92 -7.24 18.44
CA SER A 284 -3.94 -8.19 19.55
C SER A 284 -5.35 -8.39 20.10
N ALA A 285 -6.11 -7.31 20.28
CA ALA A 285 -7.50 -7.38 20.72
C ALA A 285 -8.39 -8.10 19.69
N ALA A 286 -8.21 -7.82 18.40
CA ALA A 286 -8.94 -8.48 17.32
C ALA A 286 -8.70 -10.01 17.29
N ARG A 287 -7.44 -10.44 17.43
CA ARG A 287 -7.08 -11.87 17.53
C ARG A 287 -7.70 -12.55 18.76
N GLN A 288 -7.79 -11.84 19.89
CA GLN A 288 -8.45 -12.37 21.08
C GLN A 288 -9.96 -12.55 20.86
N ARG A 289 -10.62 -11.62 20.14
CA ARG A 289 -12.03 -11.77 19.74
C ARG A 289 -12.24 -13.00 18.86
N GLU A 290 -11.42 -13.18 17.82
CA GLU A 290 -11.50 -14.36 16.94
C GLU A 290 -11.31 -15.69 17.69
N ARG A 291 -10.39 -15.72 18.67
CA ARG A 291 -10.18 -16.91 19.52
C ARG A 291 -11.35 -17.15 20.46
N GLY A 292 -11.95 -16.10 21.03
CA GLY A 292 -13.11 -16.21 21.90
C GLY A 292 -14.32 -16.78 21.15
N GLU A 293 -14.57 -16.30 19.94
CA GLU A 293 -15.68 -16.76 19.10
C GLU A 293 -15.51 -18.21 18.64
N ARG A 294 -14.30 -18.61 18.23
CA ARG A 294 -13.99 -20.00 17.88
C ARG A 294 -13.98 -20.93 19.08
N GLY A 295 -13.48 -20.46 20.22
CA GLY A 295 -13.44 -21.24 21.46
C GLY A 295 -14.83 -21.55 22.02
N GLY A 296 -15.78 -20.62 21.87
CA GLY A 296 -17.18 -20.85 22.24
C GLY A 296 -17.82 -21.94 21.39
N SER A 297 -17.66 -21.88 20.06
CA SER A 297 -18.25 -22.87 19.16
C SER A 297 -17.59 -24.25 19.28
N GLU A 298 -16.27 -24.33 19.47
CA GLU A 298 -15.58 -25.60 19.70
C GLU A 298 -15.94 -26.24 21.04
N ALA A 299 -16.12 -25.45 22.11
CA ALA A 299 -16.53 -25.98 23.41
C ALA A 299 -17.97 -26.53 23.37
N GLU A 300 -18.88 -25.83 22.69
CA GLU A 300 -20.24 -26.32 22.46
C GLU A 300 -20.28 -27.54 21.54
N ALA A 301 -19.49 -27.56 20.46
CA ALA A 301 -19.36 -28.70 19.56
C ALA A 301 -18.78 -29.92 20.27
N LYS A 302 -17.71 -29.75 21.07
CA LYS A 302 -17.14 -30.83 21.89
C LYS A 302 -18.13 -31.35 22.91
N LYS A 303 -18.92 -30.48 23.56
CA LYS A 303 -19.97 -30.92 24.49
C LYS A 303 -21.08 -31.70 23.77
N ALA A 304 -21.44 -31.31 22.55
CA ALA A 304 -22.40 -32.02 21.72
C ALA A 304 -21.85 -33.36 21.19
N GLU A 305 -20.56 -33.43 20.89
CA GLU A 305 -19.86 -34.62 20.39
C GLU A 305 -19.52 -35.62 21.50
N GLU A 306 -19.24 -35.17 22.73
CA GLU A 306 -19.09 -36.01 23.92
C GLU A 306 -20.42 -36.69 24.29
N THR A 307 -21.57 -36.08 23.97
CA THR A 307 -22.88 -36.76 24.00
C THR A 307 -23.15 -37.71 22.82
N ARG A 308 -22.28 -37.74 21.79
CA ARG A 308 -22.50 -38.53 20.55
C ARG A 308 -21.45 -39.60 20.27
N SER A 309 -20.33 -39.63 20.98
CA SER A 309 -19.18 -40.50 20.67
C SER A 309 -18.93 -41.57 21.74
N VAL A 310 -19.81 -42.56 21.79
CA VAL A 310 -19.46 -43.93 22.22
C VAL A 310 -19.00 -44.77 21.00
N GLU A 311 -19.15 -44.31 19.76
CA GLU A 311 -18.73 -45.08 18.59
C GLU A 311 -17.92 -44.26 17.56
N ALA A 312 -16.62 -44.58 17.52
CA ALA A 312 -15.71 -44.57 16.38
C ALA A 312 -15.53 -43.29 15.54
N SER A 313 -14.33 -42.69 15.65
CA SER A 313 -13.60 -42.20 14.46
C SER A 313 -12.08 -42.27 14.69
N LYS A 314 -11.41 -43.11 13.89
CA LYS A 314 -9.95 -43.16 13.79
C LYS A 314 -9.51 -41.99 12.92
N ALA A 315 -8.67 -41.12 13.47
CA ALA A 315 -8.00 -40.07 12.71
C ALA A 315 -7.22 -40.65 11.51
N PRO A 316 -7.09 -39.90 10.40
CA PRO A 316 -6.31 -40.33 9.23
C PRO A 316 -4.87 -40.64 9.66
N ASN A 317 -4.42 -41.83 9.28
CA ASN A 317 -3.13 -42.35 9.69
C ASN A 317 -2.01 -41.63 8.92
N TRP A 318 -1.31 -40.69 9.57
CA TRP A 318 -0.19 -39.93 8.99
C TRP A 318 1.13 -40.72 8.98
N ASP A 319 1.04 -42.05 9.02
CA ASP A 319 2.17 -42.93 9.30
C ASP A 319 2.94 -43.37 8.05
N THR A 320 2.86 -42.63 6.93
CA THR A 320 3.53 -42.99 5.68
C THR A 320 4.12 -41.77 4.97
N CYS A 321 5.39 -41.84 4.55
CA CYS A 321 6.02 -40.82 3.71
C CYS A 321 5.44 -40.92 2.31
N VAL A 322 4.77 -39.88 1.82
CA VAL A 322 4.14 -39.90 0.48
C VAL A 322 5.14 -39.97 -0.69
N ILE A 323 6.43 -39.73 -0.46
CA ILE A 323 7.46 -39.73 -1.51
C ILE A 323 8.00 -41.15 -1.73
N CYS A 324 8.34 -41.88 -0.66
CA CYS A 324 8.87 -43.24 -0.76
C CYS A 324 7.85 -44.33 -0.39
N LEU A 325 6.69 -43.94 0.13
CA LEU A 325 5.60 -44.82 0.59
C LEU A 325 5.95 -45.74 1.77
N GLU A 326 7.08 -45.50 2.45
CA GLU A 326 7.48 -46.26 3.64
C GLU A 326 6.85 -45.68 4.92
N SER A 327 6.65 -46.54 5.92
CA SER A 327 5.99 -46.17 7.18
C SER A 327 6.90 -45.39 8.13
N THR A 328 6.30 -44.49 8.91
CA THR A 328 6.94 -43.69 9.98
C THR A 328 7.22 -44.47 11.26
N SER A 329 6.69 -45.69 11.39
CA SER A 329 6.75 -46.47 12.63
C SER A 329 8.17 -47.00 12.89
N GLY A 330 9.02 -46.18 13.50
CA GLY A 330 10.38 -46.57 13.90
C GLY A 330 11.37 -45.41 14.06
N CYS A 331 11.07 -44.22 13.55
CA CYS A 331 12.04 -43.13 13.45
C CYS A 331 11.74 -41.96 14.42
N GLY A 332 12.78 -41.42 15.05
CA GLY A 332 12.67 -40.26 15.93
C GLY A 332 12.29 -38.97 15.19
N LYS A 333 11.29 -38.24 15.70
CA LYS A 333 10.91 -36.91 15.18
C LYS A 333 11.97 -35.88 15.57
N LYS A 334 12.52 -35.15 14.59
CA LYS A 334 13.34 -33.94 14.82
C LYS A 334 12.81 -32.81 13.95
N GLU A 335 12.93 -31.57 14.42
CA GLU A 335 12.57 -30.40 13.61
C GLU A 335 13.64 -30.16 12.53
N LEU A 336 13.22 -29.89 11.28
CA LEU A 336 14.10 -29.71 10.12
C LEU A 336 15.20 -28.66 10.33
N ASN A 337 14.90 -27.59 11.05
CA ASN A 337 15.83 -26.50 11.33
C ASN A 337 17.02 -26.94 12.20
N GLN A 338 16.88 -28.02 12.99
CA GLN A 338 17.98 -28.57 13.80
C GLN A 338 18.94 -29.45 12.99
N LEU A 339 18.44 -30.15 11.95
CA LEU A 339 19.25 -31.08 11.15
C LEU A 339 20.17 -30.38 10.15
N LEU A 340 19.79 -29.20 9.67
CA LEU A 340 20.58 -28.43 8.70
C LEU A 340 21.77 -27.68 9.33
N GLN A 341 21.87 -27.62 10.67
CA GLN A 341 22.89 -26.85 11.38
C GLN A 341 24.17 -27.65 11.71
N SER A 342 24.14 -28.99 11.60
CA SER A 342 25.27 -29.86 11.94
C SER A 342 25.34 -31.11 11.04
N PRO A 343 25.90 -31.02 9.83
CA PRO A 343 25.91 -32.12 8.86
C PRO A 343 26.93 -33.24 9.16
N SER A 344 27.59 -33.24 10.33
CA SER A 344 28.70 -34.17 10.64
C SER A 344 28.28 -35.53 11.18
N ASP A 345 27.01 -35.75 11.49
CA ASP A 345 26.57 -37.01 12.10
C ASP A 345 26.04 -37.98 11.02
N ALA A 346 26.71 -39.12 10.86
CA ALA A 346 26.44 -40.13 9.82
C ALA A 346 25.08 -40.87 9.91
N ASN A 347 24.14 -40.42 10.75
CA ASN A 347 22.83 -41.05 10.98
C ASN A 347 21.63 -40.19 10.54
N VAL A 348 21.81 -39.19 9.66
CA VAL A 348 20.69 -38.35 9.15
C VAL A 348 19.67 -39.14 8.31
N ALA A 349 20.06 -40.31 7.78
CA ALA A 349 19.27 -41.13 6.86
C ALA A 349 17.89 -41.57 7.40
N GLU A 350 17.70 -41.60 8.72
CA GLU A 350 16.45 -42.08 9.35
C GLU A 350 15.61 -40.98 10.00
N THR A 351 15.88 -39.70 9.70
CA THR A 351 15.15 -38.59 10.34
C THR A 351 13.95 -38.14 9.51
N TRP A 352 12.85 -37.82 10.19
CA TRP A 352 11.65 -37.23 9.59
C TRP A 352 11.63 -35.72 9.77
N VAL A 353 10.97 -35.05 8.85
CA VAL A 353 10.81 -33.61 8.79
C VAL A 353 9.34 -33.29 8.59
N GLN A 354 8.81 -32.45 9.47
CA GLN A 354 7.52 -31.80 9.28
C GLN A 354 7.72 -30.42 8.65
N LEU A 355 7.06 -30.16 7.52
CA LEU A 355 7.09 -28.83 6.91
C LEU A 355 6.31 -27.83 7.76
N VAL A 356 6.90 -26.67 8.03
CA VAL A 356 6.33 -25.64 8.91
C VAL A 356 4.99 -25.12 8.39
N ASN A 357 4.91 -24.84 7.09
CA ASN A 357 3.75 -24.16 6.49
C ASN A 357 2.52 -25.06 6.35
N CYS A 358 2.70 -26.36 6.10
CA CYS A 358 1.60 -27.26 5.76
C CYS A 358 1.52 -28.53 6.62
N ARG A 359 2.42 -28.71 7.60
CA ARG A 359 2.45 -29.84 8.54
C ARG A 359 2.58 -31.24 7.94
N HIS A 360 2.70 -31.38 6.62
CA HIS A 360 3.07 -32.63 5.95
C HIS A 360 4.45 -33.13 6.41
N CYS A 361 4.55 -34.43 6.65
CA CYS A 361 5.76 -35.09 7.13
C CYS A 361 6.40 -35.94 6.03
N PHE A 362 7.73 -35.91 5.95
CA PHE A 362 8.53 -36.63 4.97
C PHE A 362 9.80 -37.15 5.62
N HIS A 363 10.42 -38.19 5.05
CA HIS A 363 11.82 -38.45 5.33
C HIS A 363 12.69 -37.27 4.87
N THR A 364 13.69 -36.91 5.66
CA THR A 364 14.62 -35.80 5.36
C THR A 364 15.27 -35.97 3.98
N THR A 365 15.67 -37.20 3.64
CA THR A 365 16.25 -37.53 2.33
C THR A 365 15.23 -37.36 1.20
N CYS A 366 14.02 -37.88 1.37
CA CYS A 366 12.95 -37.80 0.39
C CYS A 366 12.58 -36.35 0.04
N ILE A 367 12.38 -35.48 1.04
CA ILE A 367 12.02 -34.09 0.78
C ILE A 367 13.20 -33.30 0.19
N ALA A 368 14.44 -33.58 0.62
CA ALA A 368 15.62 -32.95 0.05
C ALA A 368 15.84 -33.33 -1.43
N ASP A 369 15.56 -34.58 -1.80
CA ASP A 369 15.65 -35.04 -3.19
C ASP A 369 14.54 -34.43 -4.06
N ALA A 370 13.30 -34.40 -3.57
CA ALA A 370 12.18 -33.76 -4.26
C ALA A 370 12.47 -32.27 -4.54
N VAL A 371 12.98 -31.55 -3.54
CA VAL A 371 13.37 -30.13 -3.65
C VAL A 371 14.49 -29.93 -4.67
N ARG A 372 15.55 -30.76 -4.62
CA ARG A 372 16.65 -30.70 -5.59
C ARG A 372 16.18 -30.98 -7.01
N ALA A 373 15.23 -31.90 -7.19
CA ALA A 373 14.64 -32.19 -8.49
C ALA A 373 13.83 -30.99 -9.02
N SER A 374 13.00 -30.36 -8.18
CA SER A 374 12.23 -29.16 -8.56
C SER A 374 13.13 -27.99 -8.96
N LEU A 375 14.19 -27.70 -8.21
CA LEU A 375 15.14 -26.63 -8.52
C LEU A 375 15.96 -26.90 -9.80
N LYS A 376 16.18 -28.17 -10.15
CA LYS A 376 16.83 -28.54 -11.41
C LYS A 376 15.89 -28.39 -12.62
N ALA A 377 14.61 -28.71 -12.44
CA ALA A 377 13.61 -28.65 -13.49
C ALA A 377 13.27 -27.21 -13.90
N ASP A 378 13.29 -26.27 -12.95
CA ASP A 378 13.03 -24.86 -13.22
C ASP A 378 13.99 -23.98 -12.43
N ARG A 379 15.00 -23.45 -13.13
CA ARG A 379 16.03 -22.56 -12.55
C ARG A 379 15.49 -21.20 -12.13
N THR A 380 14.26 -20.85 -12.51
CA THR A 380 13.63 -19.59 -12.13
C THR A 380 12.91 -19.66 -10.79
N LEU A 381 12.59 -20.88 -10.29
CA LEU A 381 11.98 -21.08 -8.98
C LEU A 381 12.97 -20.74 -7.87
N ARG A 382 12.66 -19.68 -7.12
CA ARG A 382 13.39 -19.30 -5.89
C ARG A 382 12.97 -20.09 -4.65
N HIS A 383 11.88 -20.86 -4.75
CA HIS A 383 11.30 -21.63 -3.66
C HIS A 383 10.87 -23.02 -4.15
N ALA A 384 11.01 -24.03 -3.31
CA ALA A 384 10.48 -25.37 -3.60
C ALA A 384 9.07 -25.50 -3.01
N ALA A 385 8.26 -26.40 -3.56
CA ALA A 385 6.88 -26.61 -3.12
C ALA A 385 6.72 -27.96 -2.40
N CYS A 386 5.80 -28.04 -1.44
CA CYS A 386 5.42 -29.29 -0.79
C CYS A 386 4.86 -30.27 -1.83
N PRO A 387 5.34 -31.52 -1.93
CA PRO A 387 4.83 -32.48 -2.91
C PRO A 387 3.34 -32.83 -2.75
N VAL A 388 2.77 -32.65 -1.56
CA VAL A 388 1.36 -32.98 -1.28
C VAL A 388 0.42 -31.83 -1.64
N CYS A 389 0.64 -30.67 -1.02
CA CYS A 389 -0.29 -29.53 -1.09
C CYS A 389 0.23 -28.37 -1.93
N ARG A 390 1.43 -28.47 -2.50
CA ARG A 390 2.10 -27.44 -3.29
C ARG A 390 2.37 -26.11 -2.55
N ALA A 391 2.18 -26.05 -1.23
CA ALA A 391 2.56 -24.90 -0.42
C ALA A 391 4.07 -24.61 -0.58
N SER A 392 4.43 -23.34 -0.71
CA SER A 392 5.83 -22.91 -0.79
C SER A 392 6.59 -23.31 0.49
N VAL A 393 7.76 -23.90 0.30
CA VAL A 393 8.69 -24.33 1.35
C VAL A 393 9.86 -23.38 1.34
N VAL A 394 9.95 -22.55 2.38
CA VAL A 394 11.08 -21.67 2.58
C VAL A 394 12.19 -22.48 3.25
N PHE A 395 13.32 -22.67 2.54
CA PHE A 395 14.54 -23.25 3.09
C PHE A 395 15.49 -22.11 3.46
N ASP A 396 15.90 -22.03 4.73
CA ASP A 396 16.92 -21.06 5.14
C ASP A 396 18.32 -21.66 4.94
N PHE A 397 18.85 -21.54 3.71
CA PHE A 397 20.22 -21.95 3.38
C PHE A 397 21.22 -20.84 3.76
N GLN A 398 21.47 -20.64 5.05
CA GLN A 398 22.68 -19.92 5.46
C GLN A 398 23.87 -20.89 5.51
N ALA A 399 24.43 -21.20 4.35
CA ALA A 399 25.81 -21.69 4.27
C ALA A 399 26.73 -20.56 4.76
N ARG A 400 27.15 -20.64 6.03
CA ARG A 400 28.17 -19.75 6.58
C ARG A 400 29.51 -20.03 5.89
N SER A 401 29.81 -19.28 4.84
CA SER A 401 31.19 -19.15 4.38
C SER A 401 32.00 -18.52 5.52
N THR A 402 33.09 -19.19 5.89
CA THR A 402 34.03 -18.75 6.92
C THR A 402 34.82 -17.54 6.41
N LEU A 403 34.21 -16.37 6.38
CA LEU A 403 34.92 -15.10 6.36
C LEU A 403 34.89 -14.51 7.77
N SER A 404 35.98 -14.76 8.49
CA SER A 404 36.32 -14.11 9.76
C SER A 404 36.37 -12.59 9.58
N ARG A 405 35.27 -11.90 9.85
CA ARG A 405 35.28 -10.50 10.29
C ARG A 405 34.74 -10.44 11.70
N ARG A 406 35.62 -10.15 12.65
CA ARG A 406 35.30 -9.76 14.03
C ARG A 406 34.29 -8.61 14.01
N ARG A 407 32.99 -8.91 14.10
CA ARG A 407 31.96 -7.92 14.45
C ARG A 407 31.87 -7.85 15.97
N ARG A 408 32.38 -6.75 16.54
CA ARG A 408 32.02 -6.34 17.90
C ARG A 408 30.51 -6.08 17.92
N LYS A 409 29.79 -6.76 18.81
CA LYS A 409 28.42 -6.41 19.17
C LYS A 409 28.43 -4.98 19.72
N ARG A 410 27.74 -4.04 19.07
CA ARG A 410 27.28 -2.82 19.73
C ARG A 410 25.79 -3.01 20.04
N PRO A 411 25.36 -2.89 21.31
CA PRO A 411 23.94 -2.76 21.63
C PRO A 411 23.47 -1.37 21.18
N MET A 412 22.26 -1.28 20.63
CA MET A 412 21.58 -0.01 20.45
C MET A 412 21.24 0.56 21.83
N SER A 413 21.90 1.63 22.23
CA SER A 413 21.53 2.43 23.40
C SER A 413 20.94 3.75 22.91
N PHE A 414 19.66 3.95 23.19
CA PHE A 414 18.98 5.24 23.11
C PHE A 414 19.29 6.02 24.40
N ALA A 415 20.40 6.77 24.42
CA ALA A 415 20.73 7.73 25.48
C ALA A 415 21.84 8.69 25.00
N GLY A 416 21.56 10.00 24.98
CA GLY A 416 22.53 11.00 24.55
C GLY A 416 22.12 12.45 24.83
N TYR A 417 22.18 12.85 26.11
CA TYR A 417 22.58 14.20 26.53
C TYR A 417 23.66 14.01 27.60
N PRO A 418 24.74 14.81 27.59
CA PRO A 418 24.68 16.04 28.38
C PRO A 418 25.30 17.26 27.70
N ALA A 419 24.85 18.42 28.17
CA ALA A 419 25.37 19.74 27.84
C ALA A 419 26.88 19.89 28.12
N THR A 420 27.58 20.65 27.27
CA THR A 420 28.38 21.80 27.71
C THR A 420 28.83 22.64 26.53
N ILE A 421 28.62 23.94 26.69
CA ILE A 421 29.13 25.06 25.91
C ILE A 421 30.67 24.97 25.80
N ARG A 422 31.22 25.10 24.58
CA ARG A 422 32.44 25.87 24.28
C ARG A 422 32.65 25.98 22.76
N ASN A 423 32.80 27.22 22.33
CA ASN A 423 33.35 27.68 21.04
C ASN A 423 34.40 28.76 21.41
N PRO A 424 35.27 29.25 20.52
CA PRO A 424 35.96 28.68 19.35
C PRO A 424 37.50 28.78 19.54
N GLU A 425 38.27 28.40 18.51
CA GLU A 425 39.53 29.01 18.02
C GLU A 425 40.62 28.02 17.62
N ASP A 426 41.32 28.40 16.54
CA ASP A 426 42.58 27.91 16.01
C ASP A 426 42.65 26.54 15.34
N ARG A 427 42.69 26.56 14.01
CA ARG A 427 43.97 26.31 13.29
C ARG A 427 43.91 26.73 11.82
N HIS A 428 44.73 27.73 11.51
CA HIS A 428 45.21 28.06 10.17
C HIS A 428 46.28 27.07 9.67
N ARG A 429 46.32 26.96 8.32
CA ARG A 429 47.50 26.74 7.43
C ARG A 429 48.22 25.39 7.44
N ASP A 430 48.11 24.66 6.34
CA ASP A 430 49.03 24.61 5.17
C ASP A 430 48.47 23.51 4.22
N GLY A 431 48.52 23.52 2.90
CA GLY A 431 49.44 24.15 1.96
C GLY A 431 49.90 23.10 0.95
N ARG A 432 49.43 23.21 -0.30
CA ARG A 432 50.08 22.83 -1.57
C ARG A 432 50.00 21.41 -2.18
N ARG A 433 49.71 21.46 -3.50
CA ARG A 433 50.13 20.63 -4.67
C ARG A 433 49.23 19.48 -5.14
N GLY A 434 48.30 19.85 -6.02
CA GLY A 434 48.22 19.44 -7.44
C GLY A 434 48.49 17.99 -7.86
N ARG A 435 47.53 17.42 -8.60
CA ARG A 435 47.77 16.71 -9.87
C ARG A 435 46.50 16.57 -10.70
N GLU A 436 46.74 16.54 -12.00
CA GLU A 436 45.83 16.65 -13.13
C GLU A 436 44.94 15.42 -13.36
N ASN A 437 43.81 15.70 -14.02
CA ASN A 437 43.14 14.93 -15.08
C ASN A 437 43.04 13.41 -14.92
N ARG A 438 41.79 12.93 -14.78
CA ARG A 438 41.26 11.85 -15.62
C ARG A 438 39.73 11.80 -15.60
N ASP A 439 39.19 11.97 -16.79
CA ASP A 439 38.01 11.31 -17.37
C ASP A 439 37.01 10.65 -16.42
N ASP A 440 35.82 11.23 -16.32
CA ASP A 440 34.59 10.44 -16.17
C ASP A 440 33.52 10.94 -17.15
N ARG A 441 33.26 10.08 -18.14
CA ARG A 441 32.11 10.12 -19.04
C ARG A 441 31.00 9.30 -18.39
N ASN A 442 29.85 9.91 -18.17
CA ASN A 442 28.49 9.42 -18.43
C ASN A 442 27.50 9.95 -17.37
N ASP A 443 27.14 11.22 -17.51
CA ASP A 443 25.88 11.76 -16.99
C ASP A 443 25.05 12.26 -18.18
N ARG A 444 24.05 11.45 -18.56
CA ARG A 444 22.91 11.80 -19.43
C ARG A 444 21.77 10.88 -19.04
N GLY A 445 20.60 11.33 -18.61
CA GLY A 445 20.19 12.69 -18.34
C GLY A 445 18.77 12.69 -17.76
N ASP A 446 18.56 13.52 -16.75
CA ASP A 446 17.25 14.03 -16.41
C ASP A 446 16.93 15.16 -17.39
N ARG A 447 15.80 15.06 -18.08
CA ARG A 447 15.21 16.17 -18.82
C ARG A 447 14.01 16.68 -18.06
N ASP A 448 14.16 17.93 -17.65
CA ASP A 448 13.10 18.86 -17.30
C ASP A 448 11.97 18.83 -18.32
N HIS A 449 10.74 18.68 -17.82
CA HIS A 449 9.54 19.03 -18.54
C HIS A 449 8.95 20.29 -17.92
N ASP A 450 9.26 21.43 -18.53
CA ASP A 450 8.49 22.66 -18.40
C ASP A 450 8.05 23.12 -19.81
N ARG A 451 6.73 23.04 -20.02
CA ARG A 451 5.85 23.81 -20.94
C ARG A 451 6.18 23.89 -22.44
N VAL A 452 5.16 23.63 -23.29
CA VAL A 452 4.52 24.65 -24.16
C VAL A 452 3.25 24.07 -24.80
N ASN A 453 2.15 24.80 -24.59
CA ASN A 453 0.90 24.76 -25.35
C ASN A 453 1.16 25.05 -26.83
N THR A 454 0.71 24.19 -27.75
CA THR A 454 0.47 24.59 -29.14
C THR A 454 -0.89 24.10 -29.60
N ALA A 455 -1.77 25.08 -29.81
CA ALA A 455 -3.11 24.94 -30.33
C ALA A 455 -3.11 24.35 -31.75
N ALA A 456 -4.08 23.45 -31.97
CA ALA A 456 -4.46 22.94 -33.27
C ALA A 456 -4.95 24.06 -34.20
N ARG A 457 -4.55 23.98 -35.48
CA ARG A 457 -5.24 24.65 -36.59
C ARG A 457 -5.48 23.66 -37.74
N PRO A 458 -6.52 23.91 -38.56
CA PRO A 458 -7.35 22.84 -39.14
C PRO A 458 -6.87 22.35 -40.50
N LEU A 459 -7.21 21.09 -40.79
CA LEU A 459 -7.08 20.46 -42.11
C LEU A 459 -7.90 21.24 -43.15
N ARG A 460 -7.20 21.81 -44.14
CA ARG A 460 -7.82 22.33 -45.35
C ARG A 460 -8.01 21.21 -46.35
N ASN A 461 -9.27 21.02 -46.72
CA ASN A 461 -9.72 20.43 -47.99
C ASN A 461 -8.91 20.97 -49.18
N ARG A 462 -8.49 20.08 -50.08
CA ARG A 462 -8.43 20.37 -51.51
C ARG A 462 -8.61 19.10 -52.34
N ALA A 463 -9.77 19.04 -52.98
CA ALA A 463 -10.05 18.20 -54.13
C ALA A 463 -9.46 18.83 -55.42
N TYR A 464 -9.51 18.04 -56.51
CA TYR A 464 -9.33 18.39 -57.94
C TYR A 464 -7.84 18.51 -58.40
N GLN A 465 -7.33 17.90 -59.47
CA GLN A 465 -7.88 17.37 -60.74
C GLN A 465 -7.02 16.24 -61.35
N ALA A 466 -7.67 15.47 -62.22
CA ALA A 466 -7.11 14.56 -63.22
C ALA A 466 -6.19 15.24 -64.26
N ARG A 467 -5.20 14.50 -64.80
CA ARG A 467 -4.99 14.24 -66.24
C ARG A 467 -3.66 13.51 -66.51
N ARG A 468 -3.76 12.42 -67.29
CA ARG A 468 -2.83 11.91 -68.33
C ARG A 468 -1.34 11.76 -67.99
N ALA A 469 -0.87 10.51 -67.95
CA ALA A 469 -0.14 9.85 -69.03
C ALA A 469 -0.21 8.33 -68.83
#